data_AF-A0A7C3S1G5-F1
#
_entry.id   AF-A0A7C3S1G5-F1
#
_cell.length_a   1.000
_cell.length_b   1.000
_cell.length_c   1.000
_cell.angle_alpha   90.00
_cell.angle_beta   90.00
_cell.angle_gamma   90.00
#
_symmetry.space_group_name_H-M   'P 1'
#
loop_
_entity.id
_entity.type
_entity.pdbx_description
1 polymer ?
#
loop_
_entity_poly.entity_id
_entity_poly.type
_entity_poly.pdbx_seq_one_letter_code
_entity_poly.pdbx_strand_id
1 'polypeptide(L)' 'MSSKLVIAAILFMMVAPPIVLYVWGVLDEVLTGNFHIVPVIIAAVLACVFVAAAYAFGRVVRRTEQRG' A
#
# COMPACT_ATOMS: atom_id res chain seq x y z
N MET A 1 -17.91 16.23 -5.40
CA MET A 1 -16.94 15.25 -4.83
C MET A 1 -16.88 15.44 -3.33
N SER A 2 -17.16 14.40 -2.53
CA SER A 2 -17.13 14.53 -1.06
C SER A 2 -15.68 14.63 -0.58
N SER A 3 -15.33 15.61 0.26
CA SER A 3 -13.97 15.89 0.75
C SER A 3 -13.27 14.67 1.37
N LYS A 4 -14.06 13.70 1.87
CA LYS A 4 -13.58 12.43 2.43
C LYS A 4 -12.85 11.54 1.41
N LEU A 5 -13.25 11.60 0.13
CA LEU A 5 -12.66 10.84 -0.96
C LEU A 5 -11.26 11.38 -1.31
N VAL A 6 -11.13 12.71 -1.33
CA VAL A 6 -9.87 13.42 -1.61
C VAL A 6 -8.86 13.13 -0.50
N ILE A 7 -9.27 13.21 0.77
CA ILE A 7 -8.40 12.90 1.91
C ILE A 7 -7.94 11.43 1.86
N ALA A 8 -8.84 10.50 1.57
CA ALA A 8 -8.49 9.07 1.46
C ALA A 8 -7.51 8.80 0.30
N ALA A 9 -7.66 9.51 -0.83
CA ALA A 9 -6.75 9.40 -1.97
C ALA A 9 -5.36 9.95 -1.65
N ILE A 10 -5.28 11.10 -0.99
CA ILE A 10 -4.01 11.70 -0.56
C ILE A 10 -3.29 10.77 0.43
N LEU A 11 -4.01 10.27 1.44
CA LEU A 11 -3.45 9.32 2.41
C LEU A 11 -2.91 8.06 1.72
N PHE A 12 -3.64 7.51 0.75
CA PHE A 12 -3.19 6.36 -0.02
C PHE A 12 -1.94 6.69 -0.86
N MET A 13 -1.93 7.84 -1.55
CA MET A 13 -0.80 8.29 -2.36
C MET A 13 0.45 8.60 -1.54
N MET A 14 0.34 8.98 -0.27
CA MET A 14 1.51 9.22 0.60
C MET A 14 2.11 7.91 1.14
N VAL A 15 1.29 6.89 1.38
CA VAL A 15 1.73 5.63 1.99
C VAL A 15 2.16 4.59 0.95
N ALA A 16 1.54 4.61 -0.24
CA ALA A 16 1.83 3.66 -1.32
C ALA A 16 3.29 3.68 -1.80
N PRO A 17 3.90 4.83 -2.13
CA PRO A 17 5.27 4.87 -2.68
C PRO A 17 6.36 4.31 -1.76
N PRO A 18 6.46 4.67 -0.46
CA PRO A 18 7.53 4.16 0.39
C PRO A 18 7.42 2.66 0.62
N ILE A 19 6.20 2.11 0.70
CA ILE A 19 5.99 0.66 0.85
C ILE A 19 6.49 -0.08 -0.41
N VAL A 20 6.09 0.39 -1.60
CA VAL A 20 6.49 -0.24 -2.86
C VAL A 20 8.01 -0.20 -3.04
N LEU A 21 8.64 0.94 -2.76
CA LEU A 21 10.10 1.08 -2.84
C LEU A 21 10.83 0.16 -1.86
N TYR A 22 10.33 0.04 -0.63
CA TYR A 22 10.91 -0.87 0.36
C TYR A 22 10.81 -2.33 -0.07
N VAL A 23 9.61 -2.78 -0.45
CA VAL A 23 9.37 -4.17 -0.89
C VAL A 23 10.22 -4.48 -2.12
N TRP A 24 10.32 -3.54 -3.06
CA TRP A 24 11.16 -3.67 -4.24
C TRP A 24 12.65 -3.83 -3.88
N GLY A 25 13.16 -3.01 -2.96
CA GLY A 25 14.56 -3.10 -2.49
C GLY A 25 14.87 -4.44 -1.83
N VAL A 26 13.97 -4.94 -0.96
CA VAL A 26 14.12 -6.26 -0.34
C VAL A 26 14.08 -7.37 -1.40
N LEU A 27 13.25 -7.23 -2.44
CA LEU A 27 13.19 -8.20 -3.52
C LEU A 27 14.52 -8.25 -4.30
N ASP A 28 15.15 -7.11 -4.56
CA ASP A 28 16.46 -7.02 -5.21
C ASP A 28 17.57 -7.68 -4.36
N GLU A 29 17.57 -7.46 -3.04
CA GLU A 29 18.49 -8.13 -2.11
C GLU A 29 18.32 -9.65 -2.11
N VAL A 30 17.07 -10.13 -2.15
CA VAL A 30 16.78 -11.57 -2.23
C VAL A 30 17.23 -12.15 -3.58
N LEU A 31 16.97 -11.45 -4.69
CA LEU A 31 17.37 -11.88 -6.03
C LEU A 31 18.89 -11.88 -6.25
N THR A 32 19.61 -11.00 -5.56
CA THR A 32 21.08 -10.97 -5.55
C THR A 32 21.72 -12.01 -4.61
N GLY A 33 20.90 -12.81 -3.92
CA GLY A 33 21.35 -13.92 -3.06
C GLY A 33 21.61 -13.52 -1.61
N ASN A 34 21.41 -12.25 -1.24
CA ASN A 34 21.53 -11.76 0.14
C ASN A 34 20.20 -11.92 0.87
N PHE A 35 19.88 -13.17 1.23
CA PHE A 35 18.64 -13.48 1.93
C PHE A 35 18.74 -13.17 3.43
N HIS A 36 18.04 -12.12 3.86
CA HIS A 36 17.83 -11.81 5.27
C HIS A 36 16.35 -11.99 5.65
N ILE A 37 16.07 -12.83 6.64
CA ILE A 37 14.68 -13.20 6.97
C ILE A 37 13.87 -12.03 7.54
N VAL A 38 14.52 -11.12 8.27
CA VAL A 38 13.89 -9.97 8.93
C VAL A 38 13.30 -8.98 7.91
N PRO A 39 14.05 -8.44 6.93
CA PRO A 39 13.49 -7.53 5.94
C PRO A 39 12.42 -8.18 5.06
N VAL A 40 12.52 -9.49 4.80
CA VAL A 40 11.48 -10.23 4.07
C VAL A 40 10.16 -10.26 4.83
N ILE A 41 10.20 -10.52 6.14
CA ILE A 41 9.00 -10.48 7.00
C ILE A 41 8.40 -9.07 7.02
N ILE A 42 9.24 -8.03 7.13
CA ILE A 42 8.78 -6.63 7.10
C ILE A 42 8.13 -6.31 5.76
N ALA A 43 8.74 -6.71 4.64
CA ALA A 43 8.19 -6.52 3.30
C ALA A 43 6.82 -7.21 3.13
N ALA A 44 6.68 -8.44 3.64
CA ALA A 44 5.40 -9.16 3.63
C ALA A 44 4.32 -8.43 4.44
N VAL A 45 4.65 -7.97 5.65
CA VAL A 45 3.72 -7.21 6.51
C VAL A 45 3.29 -5.91 5.83
N LEU A 46 4.23 -5.16 5.26
CA LEU A 46 3.95 -3.91 4.55
C LEU A 46 3.09 -4.15 3.30
N ALA A 47 3.33 -5.23 2.55
CA ALA A 47 2.48 -5.62 1.42
C ALA A 47 1.05 -5.94 1.88
N CYS A 48 0.87 -6.65 2.99
CA CYS A 48 -0.46 -6.89 3.56
C CYS A 48 -1.17 -5.58 3.97
N VAL A 49 -0.46 -4.66 4.62
CA VAL A 49 -1.00 -3.34 5.00
C VAL A 49 -1.39 -2.54 3.77
N PHE A 50 -0.58 -2.57 2.71
CA PHE A 50 -0.87 -1.90 1.44
C PHE A 50 -2.14 -2.43 0.79
N VAL A 51 -2.31 -3.76 0.70
CA VAL A 51 -3.52 -4.38 0.14
C VAL A 51 -4.76 -4.02 0.94
N ALA A 52 -4.66 -4.02 2.28
CA ALA A 52 -5.76 -3.61 3.15
C ALA A 52 -6.15 -2.14 2.94
N ALA A 53 -5.16 -1.24 2.81
CA ALA A 53 -5.39 0.18 2.53
C ALA A 53 -6.04 0.40 1.16
N ALA A 54 -5.57 -0.31 0.12
CA ALA A 54 -6.14 -0.27 -1.22
C ALA A 54 -7.60 -0.75 -1.24
N TYR A 55 -7.90 -1.83 -0.51
CA TYR A 55 -9.25 -2.35 -0.36
C TYR A 55 -10.17 -1.35 0.35
N ALA A 56 -9.70 -0.74 1.44
CA ALA A 56 -10.45 0.28 2.18
C ALA A 56 -10.74 1.50 1.29
N PHE A 57 -9.76 1.97 0.53
CA PHE A 57 -9.93 3.05 -0.43
C PHE A 57 -10.97 2.71 -1.51
N GLY A 58 -10.86 1.54 -2.13
CA GLY A 58 -11.83 1.07 -3.13
C GLY A 58 -13.26 0.99 -2.59
N ARG A 59 -13.44 0.58 -1.32
CA ARG A 59 -14.75 0.64 -0.65
C ARG A 59 -15.26 2.06 -0.45
N VAL A 60 -14.39 3.01 -0.11
CA VAL A 60 -14.76 4.44 0.03
C VAL A 60 -15.21 5.00 -1.31
N VAL A 61 -14.47 4.71 -2.39
CA VAL A 61 -14.80 5.12 -3.77
C VAL A 61 -16.19 4.60 -4.18
N ARG A 62 -16.47 3.31 -3.96
CA ARG A 62 -17.79 2.72 -4.29
C ARG A 62 -18.94 3.36 -3.51
N ARG A 63 -18.73 3.71 -2.23
CA ARG A 63 -19.76 4.38 -1.41
C ARG A 63 -20.08 5.80 -1.88
N THR A 64 -19.12 6.49 -2.47
CA THR A 64 -19.34 7.83 -3.01
C THR A 64 -20.06 7.81 -4.35
N GLU A 65 -19.88 6.75 -5.14
CA GLU A 65 -20.57 6.56 -6.41
C GLU A 65 -22.07 6.31 -6.22
N GLN A 66 -22.48 5.60 -5.17
CA GLN A 66 -23.89 5.34 -4.85
C GLN A 66 -24.67 6.53 -4.26
N ARG A 67 -24.01 7.66 -3.97
CA ARG A 67 -24.61 8.83 -3.29
C ARG A 67 -24.69 10.08 -4.16
N GLY A 68 -24.18 10.04 -5.39
CA GLY A 68 -24.26 11.12 -6.38
C GLY A 68 -25.25 10.76 -7.47
#